data_AF-A0A026WNT9-F1
#
_entry.id   AF-A0A026WNT9-F1
#
_cell.length_a   1.000
_cell.length_b   1.000
_cell.length_c   1.000
_cell.angle_alpha   90.00
_cell.angle_beta   90.00
_cell.angle_gamma   90.00
#
_symmetry.space_group_name_H-M   'P 1'
#
loop_
_entity.id
_entity.type
_entity.pdbx_description
1 polymer ?
#
loop_
_entity_poly.entity_id
_entity_poly.type
_entity_poly.pdbx_seq_one_letter_code
_entity_poly.pdbx_strand_id
1 'polypeptide(L)'
;MIQGNEAVQHRRNKPKLPEIKLPSFNGEYTKWLFFKNSFETTIHQDNDLSAMQKHQYLVGVLEGEARKVVERFTISNENYENAWQLLKDTYDNQTMIIETHLNELLDVPVISKDNKADSLRQMIWHIKTHIASLKALSQPVEYWDTIVIHVAKKKLDFIEQRDWQNHVKDRTPENMPTLTDFIKFLTERSHTLRMLGQNKPKTVNTKQILQKKKKEERFVLASTVATTSKCRLCNEDHLIFKCEELHKRSPNARRKLLIEKGHYLNCFNDDTQR
;
A
#
# COMPACT_ATOMS: atom_id res chain seq x y z
N MET A 1 57.01 54.36 3.72
CA MET A 1 55.69 54.32 3.06
C MET A 1 55.36 52.86 2.82
N ILE A 2 54.49 52.27 3.64
CA ILE A 2 54.01 50.88 3.46
C ILE A 2 52.53 51.02 3.12
N GLN A 3 52.18 50.71 1.88
CA GLN A 3 50.80 50.71 1.39
C GLN A 3 50.04 49.53 1.99
N GLY A 4 48.94 49.82 2.68
CA GLY A 4 47.99 48.84 3.18
C GLY A 4 47.20 48.24 2.02
N ASN A 5 47.18 46.91 1.96
CA ASN A 5 46.43 46.14 0.98
C ASN A 5 45.12 45.69 1.64
N GLU A 6 44.03 46.40 1.40
CA GLU A 6 42.69 46.02 1.87
C GLU A 6 42.16 44.86 1.01
N ALA A 7 42.07 43.67 1.63
CA ALA A 7 41.43 42.52 1.02
C ALA A 7 39.91 42.72 0.99
N VAL A 8 39.37 43.01 -0.20
CA VAL A 8 37.93 43.02 -0.47
C VAL A 8 37.39 41.60 -0.27
N GLN A 9 36.67 41.37 0.84
CA GLN A 9 35.95 40.12 1.06
C GLN A 9 34.75 40.04 0.10
N HIS A 10 34.90 39.27 -0.98
CA HIS A 10 33.78 38.85 -1.81
C HIS A 10 32.80 38.03 -0.97
N ARG A 11 31.64 38.62 -0.62
CA ARG A 11 30.50 37.88 -0.09
C ARG A 11 30.09 36.83 -1.12
N ARG A 12 30.36 35.56 -0.83
CA ARG A 12 29.81 34.44 -1.60
C ARG A 12 28.28 34.50 -1.45
N ASN A 13 27.58 34.89 -2.50
CA ASN A 13 26.13 34.74 -2.59
C ASN A 13 25.81 33.24 -2.44
N LYS A 14 25.29 32.85 -1.27
CA LYS A 14 24.79 31.49 -1.07
C LYS A 14 23.64 31.26 -2.08
N PRO A 15 23.65 30.16 -2.85
CA PRO A 15 22.52 29.82 -3.71
C PRO A 15 21.24 29.77 -2.87
N LYS A 16 20.17 30.42 -3.34
CA LYS A 16 18.86 30.38 -2.67
C LYS A 16 18.30 28.97 -2.83
N LEU A 17 18.44 28.17 -1.78
CA LEU A 17 17.80 26.87 -1.66
C LEU A 17 16.28 27.07 -1.52
N PRO A 18 15.45 26.12 -2.00
CA PRO A 18 14.02 26.14 -1.73
C PRO A 18 13.77 26.19 -0.22
N GLU A 19 12.74 26.94 0.17
CA GLU A 19 12.37 27.15 1.56
C GLU A 19 11.94 25.82 2.20
N ILE A 20 12.56 25.48 3.34
CA ILE A 20 12.26 24.26 4.08
C ILE A 20 10.88 24.46 4.73
N LYS A 21 9.90 23.64 4.33
CA LYS A 21 8.59 23.64 4.98
C LYS A 21 8.66 22.82 6.26
N LEU A 22 8.28 23.44 7.37
CA LEU A 22 8.10 22.72 8.63
C LEU A 22 6.99 21.67 8.50
N PRO A 23 7.17 20.49 9.13
CA PRO A 23 6.11 19.50 9.17
C PRO A 23 4.96 19.95 10.08
N SER A 24 3.73 19.75 9.63
CA SER A 24 2.56 19.88 10.50
C SER A 24 2.50 18.75 11.52
N PHE A 25 1.98 19.02 12.72
CA PHE A 25 1.79 18.02 13.76
C PHE A 25 0.39 18.08 14.37
N ASN A 26 -0.31 16.94 14.31
CA ASN A 26 -1.71 16.81 14.72
C ASN A 26 -1.91 16.08 16.06
N GLY A 27 -0.82 15.61 16.70
CA GLY A 27 -0.86 14.83 17.94
C GLY A 27 -0.58 13.34 17.78
N GLU A 28 -0.23 12.87 16.59
CA GLU A 28 0.10 11.45 16.35
C GLU A 28 1.49 11.10 16.92
N TYR A 29 1.55 10.27 17.96
CA TYR A 29 2.80 9.89 18.64
C TYR A 29 3.87 9.33 17.70
N THR A 30 3.49 8.60 16.65
CA THR A 30 4.44 8.05 15.66
C THR A 30 5.20 9.13 14.88
N LYS A 31 4.65 10.35 14.80
CA LYS A 31 5.22 11.50 14.11
C LYS A 31 5.90 12.49 15.04
N TRP A 32 5.75 12.32 16.36
CA TRP A 32 6.27 13.26 17.35
C TRP A 32 7.76 13.50 17.22
N LEU A 33 8.57 12.42 17.17
CA LEU A 33 10.04 12.56 17.09
C LEU A 33 10.49 13.32 15.84
N PHE A 34 9.85 13.06 14.70
CA PHE A 34 10.16 13.76 13.45
C PHE A 34 9.80 15.24 13.55
N PHE A 35 8.60 15.55 14.06
CA PHE A 35 8.17 16.93 14.28
C PHE A 35 9.07 17.67 15.25
N LYS A 36 9.30 17.10 16.45
CA LYS A 36 10.13 17.69 17.50
C LYS A 36 11.52 18.00 16.98
N ASN A 37 12.20 17.03 16.37
CA ASN A 37 13.55 17.23 15.84
C ASN A 37 13.59 18.30 14.74
N SER A 38 12.61 18.30 13.83
CA SER A 38 12.53 19.32 12.77
C SER A 38 12.26 20.71 13.33
N PHE A 39 11.34 20.84 14.30
CA PHE A 39 10.98 22.11 14.91
C PHE A 39 12.13 22.65 15.77
N GLU A 40 12.79 21.77 16.53
CA GLU A 40 13.92 22.15 17.37
C GLU A 40 15.08 22.71 16.55
N THR A 41 15.46 21.99 15.49
CA THR A 41 16.59 22.35 14.63
C THR A 41 16.33 23.57 13.74
N THR A 42 15.07 23.83 13.38
CA THR A 42 14.72 24.89 12.43
C THR A 42 14.24 26.17 13.11
N ILE A 43 13.54 26.07 14.24
CA ILE A 43 12.85 27.20 14.88
C ILE A 43 13.31 27.40 16.33
N HIS A 44 13.29 26.36 17.15
CA HIS A 44 13.57 26.52 18.59
C HIS A 44 15.01 26.99 18.84
N GLN A 45 15.98 26.40 18.12
CA GLN A 45 17.41 26.71 18.24
C GLN A 45 17.85 27.92 17.40
N ASP A 46 16.97 28.51 16.60
CA ASP A 46 17.29 29.70 15.82
C ASP A 46 17.36 30.94 16.73
N ASN A 47 18.53 31.57 16.79
CA ASN A 47 18.79 32.75 17.61
C ASN A 47 18.31 34.06 16.96
N ASP A 48 18.02 34.05 15.66
CA ASP A 48 17.53 35.22 14.92
C ASP A 48 16.00 35.41 15.11
N LEU A 49 15.31 34.40 15.63
CA LEU A 49 13.88 34.45 15.91
C LEU A 49 13.61 34.83 17.38
N SER A 50 12.75 35.84 17.57
CA SER A 50 12.18 36.14 18.88
C SER A 50 11.27 35.02 19.39
N ALA A 51 11.10 34.91 20.71
CA ALA A 51 10.21 33.92 21.31
C ALA A 51 8.77 34.03 20.80
N MET A 52 8.26 35.25 20.59
CA MET A 52 6.94 35.48 19.99
C MET A 52 6.85 34.95 18.55
N GLN A 53 7.88 35.17 17.72
CA GLN A 53 7.91 34.59 16.36
C GLN A 53 7.95 33.06 16.40
N LYS A 54 8.76 32.47 17.29
CA LYS A 54 8.78 31.01 17.49
C LYS A 54 7.41 30.47 17.92
N HIS A 55 6.69 31.23 18.76
CA HIS A 55 5.33 30.90 19.19
C HIS A 55 4.33 30.95 18.03
N GLN A 56 4.42 31.98 17.16
CA GLN A 56 3.59 32.06 15.96
C GLN A 56 3.82 30.86 15.03
N TYR A 57 5.09 30.48 14.81
CA TYR A 57 5.42 29.29 14.04
C TYR A 57 4.87 28.02 14.68
N LEU A 58 5.06 27.84 15.99
CA LEU A 58 4.55 26.70 16.74
C LEU A 58 3.04 26.53 16.54
N VAL A 59 2.25 27.57 16.79
CA VAL A 59 0.79 27.51 16.62
C VAL A 59 0.39 27.29 15.16
N GLY A 60 1.17 27.83 14.20
CA GLY A 60 0.91 27.71 12.77
C GLY A 60 1.08 26.30 12.20
N VAL A 61 1.98 25.49 12.78
CA VAL A 61 2.26 24.12 12.32
C VAL A 61 1.49 23.05 13.13
N LEU A 62 0.85 23.45 14.23
CA LEU A 62 0.03 22.54 15.02
C LEU A 62 -1.39 22.43 14.47
N GLU A 63 -1.89 21.20 14.45
CA GLU A 63 -3.20 20.82 13.96
C GLU A 63 -3.91 19.94 15.01
N GLY A 64 -5.21 19.70 14.83
CA GLY A 64 -5.96 18.72 15.62
C GLY A 64 -5.83 18.89 17.14
N GLU A 65 -5.57 17.77 17.83
CA GLU A 65 -5.42 17.75 19.30
C GLU A 65 -4.17 18.48 19.77
N ALA A 66 -3.07 18.40 19.02
CA ALA A 66 -1.83 19.09 19.39
C ALA A 66 -1.99 20.61 19.40
N ARG A 67 -2.81 21.17 18.51
CA ARG A 67 -3.16 22.60 18.54
C ARG A 67 -3.95 22.97 19.78
N LYS A 68 -4.90 22.13 20.21
CA LYS A 68 -5.73 22.37 21.39
C LYS A 68 -4.90 22.41 22.68
N VAL A 69 -3.82 21.63 22.75
CA VAL A 69 -2.89 21.63 23.90
C VAL A 69 -2.35 23.03 24.17
N VAL A 70 -2.00 23.77 23.12
CA VAL A 70 -1.38 25.11 23.26
C VAL A 70 -2.35 26.26 23.05
N GLU A 71 -3.61 26.00 22.70
CA GLU A 71 -4.62 27.02 22.34
C GLU A 71 -4.91 28.03 23.46
N ARG A 72 -4.69 27.64 24.72
CA ARG A 72 -4.91 28.51 25.88
C ARG A 72 -3.82 29.56 26.08
N PHE A 73 -2.67 29.40 25.45
CA PHE A 73 -1.59 30.38 25.54
C PHE A 73 -1.82 31.50 24.54
N THR A 74 -1.79 32.75 25.03
CA THR A 74 -1.72 33.88 24.12
C THR A 74 -0.34 33.91 23.48
N ILE A 75 -0.30 34.19 22.17
CA ILE A 75 0.95 34.30 21.41
C ILE A 75 1.74 35.50 21.96
N SER A 76 2.78 35.21 22.74
CA SER A 76 3.67 36.21 23.34
C SER A 76 5.06 35.62 23.60
N ASN A 77 6.04 36.48 23.93
CA ASN A 77 7.39 36.05 24.29
C ASN A 77 7.40 35.24 25.59
N GLU A 78 6.60 35.68 26.57
CA GLU A 78 6.54 35.14 27.93
C GLU A 78 5.91 33.74 27.96
N ASN A 79 4.98 33.48 27.04
CA ASN A 79 4.23 32.23 27.00
C ASN A 79 4.86 31.15 26.12
N TYR A 80 5.81 31.49 25.25
CA TYR A 80 6.38 30.54 24.29
C TYR A 80 6.98 29.31 24.96
N GLU A 81 7.84 29.50 25.95
CA GLU A 81 8.55 28.39 26.59
C GLU A 81 7.56 27.47 27.34
N ASN A 82 6.55 28.05 27.98
CA ASN A 82 5.50 27.29 28.65
C ASN A 82 4.65 26.47 27.65
N ALA A 83 4.30 27.06 26.50
CA ALA A 83 3.54 26.37 25.45
C ALA A 83 4.36 25.22 24.83
N TRP A 84 5.64 25.46 24.55
CA TRP A 84 6.55 24.43 24.05
C TRP A 84 6.78 23.32 25.06
N GLN A 85 6.98 23.67 26.34
CA GLN A 85 7.15 22.69 27.40
C GLN A 85 5.89 21.85 27.60
N LEU A 86 4.70 22.44 27.63
CA LEU A 86 3.45 21.68 27.74
C LEU A 86 3.28 20.69 26.58
N LEU A 87 3.64 21.09 25.35
CA LEU A 87 3.59 20.20 24.19
C LEU A 87 4.54 19.01 24.36
N LYS A 88 5.77 19.25 24.82
CA LYS A 88 6.74 18.19 25.13
C LYS A 88 6.23 17.28 26.26
N ASP A 89 5.73 17.84 27.35
CA ASP A 89 5.21 17.06 28.48
C ASP A 89 4.04 16.16 28.06
N THR A 90 3.27 16.60 27.06
CA THR A 90 2.15 15.84 26.52
C THR A 90 2.60 14.72 25.57
N TYR A 91 3.54 14.99 24.66
CA TYR A 91 3.85 14.07 23.54
C TYR A 91 5.22 13.40 23.60
N ASP A 92 6.17 13.91 24.39
CA ASP A 92 7.53 13.38 24.54
C ASP A 92 7.63 12.21 25.53
N ASN A 93 6.55 11.42 25.61
CA ASN A 93 6.50 10.21 26.39
C ASN A 93 7.07 9.05 25.56
N GLN A 94 8.36 8.74 25.75
CA GLN A 94 9.05 7.67 25.03
C GLN A 94 8.33 6.31 25.14
N THR A 95 7.81 5.96 26.32
CA THR A 95 7.06 4.71 26.51
C THR A 95 5.81 4.70 25.63
N MET A 96 5.02 5.78 25.63
CA MET A 96 3.82 5.88 24.80
C MET A 96 4.15 5.81 23.30
N ILE A 97 5.25 6.43 22.87
CA ILE A 97 5.71 6.39 21.47
C ILE A 97 6.10 4.96 21.08
N ILE A 98 6.86 4.25 21.94
CA ILE A 98 7.25 2.85 21.75
C ILE A 98 5.99 1.98 21.65
N GLU A 99 5.09 2.07 22.62
CA GLU A 99 3.83 1.31 22.64
C GLU A 99 2.99 1.57 21.38
N THR A 100 2.90 2.83 20.94
CA THR A 100 2.18 3.18 19.70
C THR A 100 2.83 2.52 18.49
N HIS A 101 4.15 2.58 18.33
CA HIS A 101 4.82 1.92 17.21
C HIS A 101 4.71 0.39 17.28
N LEU A 102 4.74 -0.22 18.46
CA LEU A 102 4.53 -1.66 18.66
C LEU A 102 3.12 -2.06 18.26
N ASN A 103 2.10 -1.35 18.71
CA ASN A 103 0.70 -1.60 18.36
C ASN A 103 0.50 -1.55 16.84
N GLU A 104 1.02 -0.50 16.19
CA GLU A 104 0.96 -0.36 14.74
C GLU A 104 1.74 -1.48 14.01
N LEU A 105 2.95 -1.84 14.48
CA LEU A 105 3.74 -2.93 13.90
C LEU A 105 3.01 -4.28 13.99
N LEU A 106 2.28 -4.52 15.08
CA LEU A 106 1.51 -5.75 15.28
C LEU A 106 0.17 -5.73 14.55
N ASP A 107 -0.44 -4.57 14.33
CA ASP A 107 -1.64 -4.42 13.50
C ASP A 107 -1.31 -4.05 12.05
N VAL A 108 -0.53 -4.92 11.40
CA VAL A 108 -0.20 -4.74 9.98
C VAL A 108 -1.51 -4.66 9.14
N PRO A 109 -1.64 -3.68 8.22
CA PRO A 109 -2.82 -3.54 7.39
C PRO A 109 -3.12 -4.79 6.54
N VAL A 110 -4.41 -5.08 6.36
CA VAL A 110 -4.87 -6.19 5.51
C VAL A 110 -4.61 -5.85 4.04
N ILE A 111 -4.11 -6.83 3.27
CA ILE A 111 -3.84 -6.65 1.84
C ILE A 111 -5.16 -6.65 1.04
N SER A 112 -5.42 -5.55 0.32
CA SER A 112 -6.56 -5.48 -0.59
C SER A 112 -6.35 -6.36 -1.82
N LYS A 113 -7.38 -7.11 -2.21
CA LYS A 113 -7.36 -7.94 -3.42
C LYS A 113 -7.40 -7.10 -4.70
N ASP A 114 -8.08 -5.97 -4.67
CA ASP A 114 -8.32 -5.12 -5.84
C ASP A 114 -7.09 -4.27 -6.22
N ASN A 115 -6.25 -3.92 -5.23
CA ASN A 115 -5.00 -3.19 -5.46
C ASN A 115 -3.80 -3.86 -4.80
N LYS A 116 -3.65 -5.15 -5.07
CA LYS A 116 -2.69 -6.02 -4.40
C LYS A 116 -1.25 -5.55 -4.47
N ALA A 117 -0.80 -5.08 -5.63
CA ALA A 117 0.58 -4.61 -5.81
C ALA A 117 0.90 -3.43 -4.88
N ASP A 118 0.02 -2.44 -4.83
CA ASP A 118 0.24 -1.26 -3.98
C ASP A 118 0.00 -1.58 -2.50
N SER A 119 -0.97 -2.44 -2.16
CA SER A 119 -1.18 -2.89 -0.77
C SER A 119 0.04 -3.63 -0.22
N LEU A 120 0.71 -4.48 -1.02
CA LEU A 120 1.96 -5.11 -0.63
C LEU A 120 3.07 -4.07 -0.38
N ARG A 121 3.17 -3.06 -1.25
CA ARG A 121 4.12 -1.95 -1.07
C ARG A 121 3.85 -1.16 0.21
N GLN A 122 2.58 -0.88 0.52
CA GLN A 122 2.16 -0.20 1.74
C GLN A 122 2.51 -1.03 2.98
N MET A 123 2.26 -2.34 2.97
CA MET A 123 2.67 -3.24 4.06
C MET A 123 4.19 -3.22 4.27
N ILE A 124 4.99 -3.26 3.19
CA ILE A 124 6.46 -3.17 3.30
C ILE A 124 6.87 -1.85 3.95
N TRP A 125 6.29 -0.73 3.49
CA TRP A 125 6.61 0.58 4.04
C TRP A 125 6.20 0.68 5.51
N HIS A 126 5.00 0.21 5.87
CA HIS A 126 4.50 0.11 7.23
C HIS A 126 5.50 -0.60 8.15
N ILE A 127 5.84 -1.85 7.84
CA ILE A 127 6.78 -2.65 8.63
C ILE A 127 8.13 -1.95 8.76
N LYS A 128 8.69 -1.43 7.65
CA LYS A 128 9.98 -0.73 7.67
C LYS A 128 9.96 0.52 8.54
N THR A 129 8.90 1.32 8.45
CA THR A 129 8.75 2.56 9.22
C THR A 129 8.74 2.26 10.71
N HIS A 130 7.90 1.32 11.17
CA HIS A 130 7.81 1.01 12.59
C HIS A 130 9.08 0.33 13.13
N ILE A 131 9.71 -0.58 12.38
CA ILE A 131 11.00 -1.18 12.76
C ILE A 131 12.11 -0.13 12.86
N ALA A 132 12.19 0.80 11.90
CA ALA A 132 13.19 1.86 11.93
C ALA A 132 12.98 2.81 13.12
N SER A 133 11.74 3.20 13.40
CA SER A 133 11.42 4.05 14.55
C SER A 133 11.73 3.36 15.88
N LEU A 134 11.35 2.08 16.04
CA LEU A 134 11.64 1.30 17.24
C LEU A 134 13.15 1.11 17.44
N LYS A 135 13.91 0.89 16.36
CA LYS A 135 15.37 0.86 16.41
C LYS A 135 15.98 2.19 16.86
N ALA A 136 15.46 3.32 16.36
CA ALA A 136 15.89 4.65 16.77
C ALA A 136 15.55 4.95 18.25
N LEU A 137 14.53 4.28 18.79
CA LEU A 137 14.14 4.27 20.20
C LEU A 137 14.86 3.18 21.02
N SER A 138 16.00 2.69 20.52
CA SER A 138 16.86 1.69 21.18
C SER A 138 16.16 0.37 21.52
N GLN A 139 15.12 0.00 20.78
CA GLN A 139 14.47 -1.30 20.93
C GLN A 139 15.26 -2.38 20.17
N PRO A 140 15.30 -3.62 20.68
CA PRO A 140 16.15 -4.70 20.16
C PRO A 140 15.50 -5.40 18.94
N VAL A 141 15.24 -4.63 17.89
CA VAL A 141 14.46 -5.06 16.71
C VAL A 141 15.13 -6.19 15.92
N GLU A 142 16.44 -6.33 16.04
CA GLU A 142 17.26 -7.36 15.38
C GLU A 142 16.86 -8.79 15.76
N TYR A 143 16.13 -9.01 16.85
CA TYR A 143 15.65 -10.33 17.26
C TYR A 143 14.18 -10.61 16.91
N TRP A 144 13.50 -9.69 16.22
CA TRP A 144 12.05 -9.75 16.04
C TRP A 144 11.58 -10.34 14.71
N ASP A 145 12.51 -10.68 13.81
CA ASP A 145 12.23 -11.18 12.46
C ASP A 145 11.12 -12.23 12.43
N THR A 146 11.26 -13.28 13.25
CA THR A 146 10.29 -14.40 13.28
C THR A 146 8.88 -13.94 13.65
N ILE A 147 8.75 -13.07 14.66
CA ILE A 147 7.44 -12.60 15.16
C ILE A 147 6.81 -11.66 14.13
N VAL A 148 7.58 -10.72 13.58
CA VAL A 148 7.10 -9.75 12.59
C VAL A 148 6.66 -10.46 11.32
N ILE A 149 7.46 -11.40 10.81
CA ILE A 149 7.09 -12.22 9.65
C ILE A 149 5.81 -13.01 9.93
N HIS A 150 5.68 -13.63 11.11
CA HIS A 150 4.48 -14.39 11.47
C HIS A 150 3.22 -13.53 11.46
N VAL A 151 3.26 -12.34 12.06
CA VAL A 151 2.14 -11.40 12.08
C VAL A 151 1.80 -10.92 10.66
N ALA A 152 2.80 -10.47 9.89
CA ALA A 152 2.58 -9.96 8.54
C ALA A 152 2.02 -11.04 7.59
N LYS A 153 2.52 -12.29 7.69
CA LYS A 153 2.01 -13.42 6.89
C LYS A 153 0.53 -13.67 7.07
N LYS A 154 -0.01 -13.50 8.29
CA LYS A 154 -1.45 -13.68 8.56
C LYS A 154 -2.33 -12.67 7.81
N LYS A 155 -1.76 -11.55 7.37
CA LYS A 155 -2.45 -10.52 6.60
C LYS A 155 -2.34 -10.71 5.08
N LEU A 156 -1.53 -11.68 4.63
CA LEU A 156 -1.43 -12.09 3.22
C LEU A 156 -2.53 -13.09 2.88
N ASP A 157 -2.98 -13.10 1.63
CA ASP A 157 -3.90 -14.13 1.14
C ASP A 157 -3.18 -15.46 0.86
N PHE A 158 -3.98 -16.51 0.64
CA PHE A 158 -3.47 -17.88 0.51
C PHE A 158 -2.37 -18.03 -0.54
N ILE A 159 -2.52 -17.38 -1.70
CA ILE A 159 -1.57 -17.49 -2.80
C ILE A 159 -0.19 -16.94 -2.37
N GLU A 160 -0.16 -15.81 -1.68
CA GLU A 160 1.05 -15.10 -1.26
C GLU A 160 1.73 -15.84 -0.13
N GLN A 161 0.93 -16.36 0.81
CA GLN A 161 1.44 -17.25 1.83
C GLN A 161 2.09 -18.47 1.20
N ARG A 162 1.40 -19.17 0.28
CA ARG A 162 1.94 -20.34 -0.43
C ARG A 162 3.22 -19.99 -1.19
N ASP A 163 3.22 -18.91 -1.94
CA ASP A 163 4.38 -18.48 -2.73
C ASP A 163 5.57 -18.16 -1.82
N TRP A 164 5.33 -17.55 -0.65
CA TRP A 164 6.36 -17.38 0.39
C TRP A 164 6.86 -18.71 0.96
N GLN A 165 5.97 -19.66 1.23
CA GLN A 165 6.36 -21.00 1.70
C GLN A 165 7.26 -21.71 0.69
N ASN A 166 6.99 -21.55 -0.61
CA ASN A 166 7.80 -22.14 -1.68
C ASN A 166 9.13 -21.39 -1.91
N HIS A 167 9.17 -20.10 -1.62
CA HIS A 167 10.38 -19.27 -1.75
C HIS A 167 11.43 -19.64 -0.69
N VAL A 168 11.00 -19.83 0.55
CA VAL A 168 11.90 -20.21 1.64
C VAL A 168 12.22 -21.70 1.57
N LYS A 169 13.49 -22.01 1.34
CA LYS A 169 14.02 -23.39 1.30
C LYS A 169 14.72 -23.74 2.62
N ASP A 170 14.94 -25.03 2.86
CA ASP A 170 15.83 -25.56 3.90
C ASP A 170 15.56 -25.01 5.31
N ARG A 171 14.29 -25.01 5.73
CA ARG A 171 13.90 -24.49 7.04
C ARG A 171 14.35 -25.41 8.15
N THR A 172 15.25 -24.91 8.98
CA THR A 172 15.60 -25.47 10.29
C THR A 172 15.47 -24.37 11.34
N PRO A 173 15.41 -24.72 12.65
CA PRO A 173 15.45 -23.71 13.72
C PRO A 173 16.65 -22.76 13.63
N GLU A 174 17.77 -23.24 13.07
CA GLU A 174 19.02 -22.49 12.90
C GLU A 174 19.05 -21.68 11.59
N ASN A 175 18.16 -21.98 10.64
CA ASN A 175 18.07 -21.34 9.33
C ASN A 175 16.67 -20.79 9.06
N MET A 176 16.22 -19.91 9.96
CA MET A 176 14.95 -19.21 9.81
C MET A 176 15.10 -17.98 8.89
N PRO A 177 14.10 -17.68 8.04
CA PRO A 177 14.16 -16.53 7.14
C PRO A 177 14.19 -15.22 7.92
N THR A 178 14.97 -14.26 7.41
CA THR A 178 15.08 -12.93 8.00
C THR A 178 13.97 -12.00 7.53
N LEU A 179 13.76 -10.90 8.25
CA LEU A 179 12.81 -9.87 7.83
C LEU A 179 13.25 -9.22 6.51
N THR A 180 14.56 -9.16 6.26
CA THR A 180 15.14 -8.69 5.00
C THR A 180 14.73 -9.59 3.84
N ASP A 181 14.81 -10.91 4.00
CA ASP A 181 14.39 -11.88 2.98
C ASP A 181 12.89 -11.75 2.68
N PHE A 182 12.08 -11.62 3.73
CA PHE A 182 10.64 -11.47 3.58
C PHE A 182 10.26 -10.17 2.85
N ILE A 183 10.86 -9.05 3.22
CA ILE A 183 10.67 -7.76 2.54
C ILE A 183 11.09 -7.84 1.07
N LYS A 184 12.21 -8.52 0.77
CA LYS A 184 12.70 -8.71 -0.60
C LYS A 184 11.68 -9.50 -1.42
N PHE A 185 11.19 -10.62 -0.89
CA PHE A 185 10.13 -11.41 -1.52
C PHE A 185 8.87 -10.58 -1.81
N LEU A 186 8.37 -9.82 -0.82
CA LEU A 186 7.17 -8.99 -1.02
C LEU A 186 7.40 -7.89 -2.06
N THR A 187 8.61 -7.32 -2.10
CA THR A 187 9.00 -6.30 -3.09
C THR A 187 8.98 -6.87 -4.50
N GLU A 188 9.63 -8.02 -4.71
CA GLU A 188 9.63 -8.73 -6.00
C GLU A 188 8.20 -9.08 -6.42
N ARG A 189 7.39 -9.58 -5.48
CA ARG A 189 5.98 -9.90 -5.74
C ARG A 189 5.17 -8.68 -6.16
N SER A 190 5.31 -7.55 -5.45
CA SER A 190 4.65 -6.29 -5.80
C SER A 190 5.04 -5.83 -7.20
N HIS A 191 6.33 -5.89 -7.55
CA HIS A 191 6.82 -5.53 -8.88
C HIS A 191 6.24 -6.44 -9.98
N THR A 192 6.28 -7.77 -9.80
CA THR A 192 5.70 -8.72 -10.76
C THR A 192 4.21 -8.44 -11.00
N LEU A 193 3.43 -8.24 -9.93
CA LEU A 193 2.00 -7.93 -10.05
C LEU A 193 1.74 -6.63 -10.82
N ARG A 194 2.59 -5.60 -10.62
CA ARG A 194 2.50 -4.33 -11.35
C ARG A 194 2.82 -4.50 -12.82
N MET A 195 3.87 -5.24 -13.16
CA MET A 195 4.24 -5.55 -14.56
C MET A 195 3.15 -6.33 -15.28
N LEU A 196 2.58 -7.36 -14.64
CA LEU A 196 1.49 -8.15 -15.20
C LEU A 196 0.17 -7.35 -15.30
N GLY A 197 -0.07 -6.43 -14.36
CA GLY A 197 -1.23 -5.55 -14.36
C GLY A 197 -1.22 -4.49 -15.47
N GLN A 198 -0.05 -3.97 -15.83
CA GLN A 198 0.11 -3.02 -16.95
C GLN A 198 -0.23 -3.63 -18.31
N ASN A 199 -0.06 -4.95 -18.45
CA ASN A 199 -0.34 -5.68 -19.68
C ASN A 199 -1.80 -6.16 -19.79
N LYS A 200 -2.65 -5.86 -18.81
CA LYS A 200 -4.08 -6.14 -18.94
C LYS A 200 -4.68 -5.16 -19.97
N PRO A 201 -5.28 -5.62 -21.07
CA PRO A 201 -6.06 -4.74 -21.92
C PRO A 201 -7.10 -4.07 -21.02
N LYS A 202 -7.24 -2.74 -21.12
CA LYS A 202 -8.28 -2.00 -20.38
C LYS A 202 -9.62 -2.60 -20.77
N THR A 203 -10.15 -3.51 -19.96
CA THR A 203 -11.53 -3.92 -20.07
C THR A 203 -12.35 -2.71 -19.68
N VAL A 204 -12.82 -1.98 -20.70
CA VAL A 204 -13.87 -0.98 -20.55
C VAL A 204 -14.97 -1.65 -19.73
N ASN A 205 -15.34 -1.04 -18.61
CA ASN A 205 -16.39 -1.52 -17.73
C ASN A 205 -17.72 -1.52 -18.51
N THR A 206 -18.06 -2.62 -19.19
CA THR A 206 -19.33 -2.80 -19.93
C THR A 206 -20.53 -2.96 -18.98
N LYS A 207 -20.40 -2.63 -17.69
CA LYS A 207 -21.52 -2.66 -16.73
C LYS A 207 -22.46 -1.45 -16.83
N GLN A 208 -22.24 -0.50 -17.75
CA GLN A 208 -23.14 0.64 -17.96
C GLN A 208 -23.90 0.64 -19.31
N ILE A 209 -23.74 -0.36 -20.20
CA ILE A 209 -24.40 -0.36 -21.54
C ILE A 209 -25.47 -1.46 -21.69
N LEU A 210 -26.14 -1.87 -20.60
CA LEU A 210 -27.29 -2.80 -20.68
C LEU A 210 -28.66 -2.13 -20.53
N GLN A 211 -28.74 -0.80 -20.60
CA GLN A 211 -30.03 -0.10 -20.62
C GLN A 211 -30.08 0.99 -21.69
N LYS A 212 -30.01 0.59 -22.96
CA LYS A 212 -30.71 1.21 -24.11
C LYS A 212 -30.08 0.72 -25.40
N LYS A 213 -30.78 -0.16 -26.12
CA LYS A 213 -31.15 0.08 -27.52
C LYS A 213 -32.09 -1.04 -27.99
N LYS A 214 -33.38 -0.68 -28.01
CA LYS A 214 -34.37 -1.22 -28.94
C LYS A 214 -33.91 -0.90 -30.37
N LYS A 215 -34.20 -1.83 -31.30
CA LYS A 215 -34.45 -1.67 -32.74
C LYS A 215 -33.48 -0.76 -33.53
N GLU A 216 -32.69 -1.33 -34.44
CA GLU A 216 -33.06 -1.51 -35.86
C GLU A 216 -31.83 -1.89 -36.71
N GLU A 217 -32.11 -2.81 -37.62
CA GLU A 217 -31.56 -3.04 -38.97
C GLU A 217 -30.06 -3.23 -39.27
N ARG A 218 -29.90 -4.23 -40.15
CA ARG A 218 -28.70 -4.82 -40.74
C ARG A 218 -27.86 -3.78 -41.49
N PHE A 219 -26.55 -3.80 -41.26
CA PHE A 219 -25.57 -3.49 -42.30
C PHE A 219 -24.52 -4.60 -42.33
N VAL A 220 -24.37 -5.20 -43.51
CA VAL A 220 -23.44 -6.28 -43.81
C VAL A 220 -22.13 -5.64 -44.25
N LEU A 221 -21.02 -5.98 -43.59
CA LEU A 221 -19.69 -5.88 -44.18
C LEU A 221 -18.97 -7.21 -43.94
N ALA A 222 -18.80 -7.95 -45.02
CA ALA A 222 -18.15 -9.24 -45.05
C ALA A 222 -16.63 -9.08 -44.90
N SER A 223 -16.01 -9.91 -44.05
CA SER A 223 -14.63 -10.36 -44.20
C SER A 223 -14.46 -11.74 -43.57
N THR A 224 -14.38 -12.70 -44.48
CA THR A 224 -13.94 -14.10 -44.42
C THR A 224 -13.09 -14.53 -43.21
N VAL A 225 -13.61 -15.45 -42.38
CA VAL A 225 -13.14 -16.86 -42.24
C VAL A 225 -14.33 -17.68 -41.68
N ALA A 226 -14.91 -18.56 -42.50
CA ALA A 226 -15.95 -19.49 -42.07
C ALA A 226 -15.31 -20.73 -41.43
N THR A 227 -15.38 -20.86 -40.11
CA THR A 227 -15.29 -22.17 -39.44
C THR A 227 -16.69 -22.53 -38.96
N THR A 228 -17.42 -23.25 -39.81
CA THR A 228 -18.72 -23.85 -39.46
C THR A 228 -18.47 -24.89 -38.36
N SER A 229 -18.71 -24.49 -37.11
CA SER A 229 -18.67 -25.43 -35.97
C SER A 229 -19.94 -26.29 -35.98
N LYS A 230 -19.96 -27.28 -36.88
CA LYS A 230 -20.97 -28.33 -36.89
C LYS A 230 -20.96 -29.07 -35.55
N CYS A 231 -22.15 -29.37 -35.03
CA CYS A 231 -22.32 -30.10 -33.80
C CYS A 231 -21.72 -31.50 -33.95
N ARG A 232 -20.79 -31.90 -33.08
CA ARG A 232 -20.19 -33.24 -33.12
C ARG A 232 -21.15 -34.39 -32.76
N LEU A 233 -22.39 -34.07 -32.38
CA LEU A 233 -23.42 -35.06 -32.04
C LEU A 233 -24.42 -35.30 -33.18
N CYS A 234 -24.93 -34.24 -33.81
CA CYS A 234 -25.95 -34.33 -34.87
C CYS A 234 -25.49 -33.76 -36.22
N ASN A 235 -24.25 -33.25 -36.33
CA ASN A 235 -23.67 -32.61 -37.51
C ASN A 235 -24.40 -31.36 -38.04
N GLU A 236 -25.39 -30.86 -37.30
CA GLU A 236 -26.09 -29.60 -37.58
C GLU A 236 -25.28 -28.38 -37.14
N ASP A 237 -25.58 -27.21 -37.72
CA ASP A 237 -24.84 -25.97 -37.50
C ASP A 237 -25.18 -25.29 -36.16
N HIS A 238 -24.76 -25.92 -35.05
CA HIS A 238 -24.80 -25.34 -33.71
C HIS A 238 -23.74 -25.93 -32.78
N LEU A 239 -23.46 -25.21 -31.69
CA LEU A 239 -22.57 -25.70 -30.63
C LEU A 239 -23.24 -26.84 -29.84
N ILE A 240 -22.43 -27.76 -29.31
CA ILE A 240 -22.91 -29.00 -28.66
C ILE A 240 -23.84 -28.76 -27.46
N PHE A 241 -23.64 -27.67 -26.71
CA PHE A 241 -24.48 -27.31 -25.56
C PHE A 241 -25.89 -26.81 -25.95
N LYS A 242 -26.09 -26.43 -27.21
CA LYS A 242 -27.39 -26.06 -27.79
C LYS A 242 -28.03 -27.19 -28.61
N CYS A 243 -27.47 -28.40 -28.54
CA CYS A 243 -27.99 -29.55 -29.27
C CYS A 243 -29.33 -30.02 -28.70
N GLU A 244 -30.39 -29.91 -29.49
CA GLU A 244 -31.74 -30.32 -29.08
C GLU A 244 -31.82 -31.84 -28.86
N GLU A 245 -31.13 -32.63 -29.68
CA GLU A 245 -31.00 -34.09 -29.53
C GLU A 245 -30.29 -34.51 -28.23
N LEU A 246 -29.37 -33.66 -27.72
CA LEU A 246 -28.77 -33.87 -26.41
C LEU A 246 -29.76 -33.52 -25.30
N HIS A 247 -30.51 -32.42 -25.44
CA HIS A 247 -31.46 -31.97 -24.43
C HIS A 247 -32.72 -32.86 -24.31
N LYS A 248 -33.10 -33.58 -25.36
CA LYS A 248 -34.19 -34.56 -25.32
C LYS A 248 -33.87 -35.82 -24.51
N ARG A 249 -32.58 -36.10 -24.23
CA ARG A 249 -32.15 -37.29 -23.48
C ARG A 249 -32.12 -37.03 -21.97
N SER A 250 -32.37 -38.08 -21.18
CA SER A 250 -32.21 -38.03 -19.73
C SER A 250 -30.75 -37.78 -19.32
N PRO A 251 -30.47 -37.18 -18.14
CA PRO A 251 -29.11 -36.83 -17.72
C PRO A 251 -28.10 -38.00 -17.79
N ASN A 252 -28.51 -39.20 -17.39
CA ASN A 252 -27.67 -40.40 -17.46
C ASN A 252 -27.39 -40.84 -18.92
N ALA A 253 -28.37 -40.71 -19.81
CA ALA A 253 -28.20 -41.01 -21.22
C ALA A 253 -27.31 -39.98 -21.96
N ARG A 254 -27.35 -38.70 -21.54
CA ARG A 254 -26.44 -37.66 -22.04
C ARG A 254 -24.99 -37.98 -21.69
N ARG A 255 -24.74 -38.34 -20.43
CA ARG A 255 -23.39 -38.68 -19.94
C ARG A 255 -22.79 -39.86 -20.70
N LYS A 256 -23.57 -40.92 -20.93
CA LYS A 256 -23.12 -42.10 -21.69
C LYS A 256 -22.78 -41.76 -23.14
N LEU A 257 -23.62 -40.98 -23.82
CA LEU A 257 -23.42 -40.56 -25.21
C LEU A 257 -22.16 -39.70 -25.40
N LEU A 258 -21.88 -38.80 -24.44
CA LEU A 258 -20.69 -37.93 -24.48
C LEU A 258 -19.40 -38.72 -24.27
N ILE A 259 -19.43 -39.74 -23.41
CA ILE A 259 -18.29 -40.66 -23.20
C ILE A 259 -18.05 -41.51 -24.46
N GLU A 260 -19.09 -42.10 -25.06
CA GLU A 260 -18.99 -42.89 -26.30
C GLU A 260 -18.44 -42.08 -27.48
N LYS A 261 -18.70 -40.77 -27.51
CA LYS A 261 -18.20 -39.84 -28.55
C LYS A 261 -16.88 -39.15 -28.17
N GLY A 262 -16.23 -39.55 -27.07
CA GLY A 262 -14.88 -39.11 -26.71
C GLY A 262 -14.77 -37.70 -26.11
N HIS A 263 -15.86 -37.15 -25.56
CA HIS A 263 -15.86 -35.85 -24.89
C HIS A 263 -15.59 -35.99 -23.38
N TYR A 264 -14.50 -35.40 -22.89
CA TYR A 264 -14.18 -35.37 -21.46
C TYR A 264 -15.12 -34.42 -20.70
N LEU A 265 -15.72 -34.92 -19.62
CA LEU A 265 -16.85 -34.32 -18.87
C LEU A 265 -16.50 -33.09 -18.01
N ASN A 266 -15.31 -32.51 -18.12
CA ASN A 266 -14.84 -31.49 -17.18
C ASN A 266 -15.42 -30.07 -17.37
N CYS A 267 -16.40 -29.86 -18.26
CA CYS A 267 -16.98 -28.54 -18.52
C CYS A 267 -18.53 -28.49 -18.52
N PHE A 268 -19.23 -29.47 -17.92
CA PHE A 268 -20.70 -29.44 -17.76
C PHE A 268 -21.13 -29.55 -16.29
N ASN A 269 -20.37 -28.94 -15.38
CA ASN A 269 -20.97 -28.49 -14.13
C ASN A 269 -21.45 -27.07 -14.38
N ASP A 270 -22.72 -26.93 -14.72
CA ASP A 270 -23.41 -25.66 -14.53
C ASP A 270 -24.70 -25.91 -13.75
N ASP A 271 -24.86 -25.05 -12.76
CA ASP A 271 -25.85 -25.08 -11.71
C ASP A 271 -27.27 -25.16 -12.25
N THR A 272 -27.98 -26.22 -11.86
CA THR A 272 -29.45 -26.20 -11.74
C THR A 272 -29.89 -27.18 -10.66
N GLN A 273 -29.81 -26.73 -9.40
CA GLN A 273 -30.83 -27.11 -8.43
C GLN A 273 -32.05 -26.22 -8.67
N ARG A 274 -33.14 -26.82 -9.14
CA ARG A 274 -34.51 -26.62 -8.65
C ARG A 274 -35.40 -27.72 -9.21
#